data_AF-A0A3M1MWG5-F1
#
_entry.id   AF-A0A3M1MWG5-F1
#
_cell.length_a   1.000
_cell.length_b   1.000
_cell.length_c   1.000
_cell.angle_alpha   90.00
_cell.angle_beta   90.00
_cell.angle_gamma   90.00
#
_symmetry.space_group_name_H-M   'P 1'
#
loop_
_entity.id
_entity.type
_entity.pdbx_description
1 polymer ?
#
loop_
_entity_poly.entity_id
_entity_poly.type
_entity_poly.pdbx_seq_one_letter_code
_entity_poly.pdbx_strand_id
1 'polypeptide(L)'
;EDLGGGVEDAPATTDAPATPSAEQGFPYLKYYRTKLRVIEDRIFDKNRSDMYYDMQYLCLVQVDPKGALPDEDAVCFRYKDVMDVMDDTQWRNRANDAEDRSMREIIELRRFYGYVTVVSGEESRTLNEAERRRQQMIEFEHHLWTF
;
A
#
# COMPACT_ATOMS: atom_id res chain seq x y z
N GLU A 1 -57.38 -10.02 -30.46
CA GLU A 1 -56.43 -11.10 -30.14
C GLU A 1 -55.22 -10.84 -31.04
N ASP A 2 -54.28 -10.01 -30.61
CA ASP A 2 -53.27 -10.29 -29.57
C ASP A 2 -52.32 -11.41 -30.02
N LEU A 3 -51.10 -11.04 -30.39
CA LEU A 3 -49.88 -11.38 -29.65
C LEU A 3 -48.64 -10.98 -30.47
N GLY A 4 -48.10 -9.81 -30.13
CA GLY A 4 -46.73 -9.45 -30.45
C GLY A 4 -45.74 -10.28 -29.63
N GLY A 5 -44.57 -10.53 -30.20
CA GLY A 5 -43.49 -11.28 -29.54
C GLY A 5 -42.17 -11.16 -30.29
N GLY A 6 -41.77 -9.93 -30.60
CA GLY A 6 -40.38 -9.65 -30.95
C GLY A 6 -39.57 -9.62 -29.66
N VAL A 7 -38.77 -10.63 -29.41
CA VAL A 7 -37.76 -10.61 -28.34
C VAL A 7 -36.65 -9.68 -28.82
N GLU A 8 -36.73 -8.42 -28.43
CA GLU A 8 -35.61 -7.49 -28.52
C GLU A 8 -34.58 -7.89 -27.45
N ASP A 9 -33.43 -8.35 -27.93
CA ASP A 9 -32.23 -8.61 -27.14
C ASP A 9 -31.75 -7.27 -26.57
N ALA A 10 -32.11 -6.98 -25.31
CA ALA A 10 -31.62 -5.81 -24.60
C ALA A 10 -30.14 -6.06 -24.24
N PRO A 11 -29.19 -5.22 -24.68
CA PRO A 11 -27.83 -5.32 -24.16
C PRO A 11 -27.88 -4.91 -22.69
N ALA A 12 -27.63 -5.86 -21.80
CA ALA A 12 -27.36 -5.57 -20.41
C ALA A 12 -26.04 -4.79 -20.33
N THR A 13 -26.11 -3.47 -20.42
CA THR A 13 -25.03 -2.58 -19.99
C THR A 13 -24.97 -2.65 -18.47
N THR A 14 -24.26 -3.65 -17.97
CA THR A 14 -23.69 -3.58 -16.63
C THR A 14 -22.58 -2.54 -16.70
N ASP A 15 -22.94 -1.27 -16.47
CA ASP A 15 -21.98 -0.22 -16.18
C ASP A 15 -21.27 -0.58 -14.87
N ALA A 16 -20.14 -1.29 -14.99
CA ALA A 16 -19.17 -1.35 -13.91
C ALA A 16 -18.76 0.11 -13.61
N PRO A 17 -18.80 0.56 -12.35
CA PRO A 17 -18.40 1.92 -12.02
C PRO A 17 -16.95 2.12 -12.47
N ALA A 18 -16.77 3.02 -13.43
CA ALA A 18 -15.44 3.33 -13.96
C ALA A 18 -14.56 3.82 -12.82
N THR A 19 -13.44 3.12 -12.59
CA THR A 19 -12.42 3.56 -11.64
C THR A 19 -11.97 4.96 -12.03
N PRO A 20 -12.15 5.99 -11.18
CA PRO A 20 -11.78 7.34 -11.55
C PRO A 20 -10.29 7.40 -11.87
N SER A 21 -9.97 7.93 -13.05
CA SER A 21 -8.58 8.23 -13.43
C SER A 21 -7.96 9.15 -12.37
N ALA A 22 -6.69 8.93 -12.04
CA ALA A 22 -5.96 9.76 -11.06
C ALA A 22 -6.02 11.26 -11.38
N GLU A 23 -6.23 11.63 -12.65
CA GLU A 23 -6.42 13.02 -13.08
C GLU A 23 -7.78 13.64 -12.68
N GLN A 24 -8.82 12.82 -12.49
CA GLN A 24 -10.18 13.27 -12.22
C GLN A 24 -10.56 13.20 -10.73
N GLY A 25 -9.98 12.25 -9.97
CA GLY A 25 -10.33 12.06 -8.56
C GLY A 25 -9.63 13.02 -7.59
N PHE A 26 -8.38 13.41 -7.87
CA PHE A 26 -7.55 14.17 -6.93
C PHE A 26 -6.59 15.14 -7.65
N PRO A 27 -7.03 16.34 -8.02
CA PRO A 27 -6.22 17.29 -8.80
C PRO A 27 -4.94 17.75 -8.08
N TYR A 28 -4.85 17.58 -6.76
CA TYR A 28 -3.68 17.90 -5.94
C TYR A 28 -2.61 16.80 -5.93
N LEU A 29 -2.96 15.54 -6.23
CA LEU A 29 -2.02 14.41 -6.23
C LEU A 29 -0.93 14.53 -7.31
N LYS A 30 -1.23 15.26 -8.40
CA LYS A 30 -0.28 15.61 -9.48
C LYS A 30 0.95 16.39 -9.01
N TYR A 31 0.83 17.18 -7.94
CA TYR A 31 1.89 18.12 -7.54
C TYR A 31 2.87 17.55 -6.52
N TYR A 32 2.65 16.32 -6.06
CA TYR A 32 3.45 15.71 -5.01
C TYR A 32 4.14 14.45 -5.52
N ARG A 33 5.41 14.26 -5.12
CA ARG A 33 6.00 12.92 -5.19
C ARG A 33 5.21 12.04 -4.24
N THR A 34 4.38 11.16 -4.79
CA THR A 34 3.56 10.25 -3.98
C THR A 34 4.48 9.24 -3.30
N LYS A 35 4.77 9.48 -2.03
CA LYS A 35 5.35 8.46 -1.15
C LYS A 35 4.18 7.72 -0.49
N LEU A 36 4.35 6.41 -0.34
CA LEU A 36 3.46 5.59 0.49
C LEU A 36 4.17 5.35 1.81
N ARG A 37 3.50 5.65 2.92
CA ARG A 37 3.94 5.26 4.26
C ARG A 37 3.10 4.08 4.71
N VAL A 38 3.77 3.01 5.12
CA VAL A 38 3.15 1.81 5.70
C VAL A 38 3.40 1.84 7.19
N ILE A 39 2.34 1.72 7.99
CA ILE A 39 2.42 1.57 9.44
C ILE A 39 2.08 0.13 9.76
N GLU A 40 3.03 -0.56 10.39
CA GLU A 40 2.94 -1.99 10.71
C GLU A 40 3.39 -2.26 12.13
N ASP A 41 2.80 -3.27 12.75
CA ASP A 41 3.29 -3.87 13.98
C ASP A 41 4.13 -5.11 13.65
N ARG A 42 5.28 -5.23 14.32
CA ARG A 42 6.14 -6.41 14.25
C ARG A 42 6.01 -7.19 15.54
N ILE A 43 5.47 -8.40 15.44
CA ILE A 43 5.08 -9.22 16.59
C ILE A 43 5.84 -10.54 16.50
N PHE A 44 6.65 -10.82 17.51
CA PHE A 44 7.34 -12.10 17.64
C PHE A 44 6.54 -13.06 18.51
N ASP A 45 6.08 -14.17 17.93
CA ASP A 45 5.42 -15.25 18.67
C ASP A 45 6.46 -16.28 19.12
N LYS A 46 6.73 -16.32 20.43
CA LYS A 46 7.68 -17.26 21.03
C LYS A 46 7.25 -18.72 20.92
N ASN A 47 5.95 -19.01 20.91
CA ASN A 47 5.47 -20.40 20.90
C ASN A 47 5.65 -21.06 19.53
N ARG A 48 5.54 -20.25 18.47
CA ARG A 48 5.65 -20.71 17.08
C ARG A 48 7.03 -20.42 16.49
N SER A 49 7.87 -19.68 17.19
CA SER A 49 9.15 -19.17 16.70
C SER A 49 8.95 -18.55 15.32
N ASP A 50 8.09 -17.54 15.24
CA ASP A 50 7.75 -16.88 13.99
C ASP A 50 7.54 -15.37 14.18
N MET A 51 7.83 -14.61 13.12
CA MET A 51 7.68 -13.15 13.09
C MET A 51 6.45 -12.79 12.26
N TYR A 52 5.45 -12.22 12.93
CA TYR A 52 4.25 -11.71 12.28
C TYR A 52 4.37 -10.22 12.02
N TYR A 53 3.86 -9.82 10.86
CA TYR A 53 3.73 -8.43 10.49
C TYR A 53 2.27 -8.09 10.29
N ASP A 54 1.72 -7.24 11.14
CA ASP A 54 0.34 -6.77 11.03
C ASP A 54 0.32 -5.35 10.47
N MET A 55 -0.19 -5.19 9.25
CA MET A 55 -0.30 -3.88 8.62
C MET A 55 -1.54 -3.16 9.14
N GLN A 56 -1.32 -1.99 9.74
CA GLN A 56 -2.39 -1.22 10.35
C GLN A 56 -2.91 -0.12 9.42
N TYR A 57 -2.01 0.65 8.81
CA TYR A 57 -2.39 1.81 7.98
C TYR A 57 -1.52 1.96 6.74
N LEU A 58 -2.14 2.49 5.68
CA LEU A 58 -1.49 2.99 4.47
C LEU A 58 -1.78 4.48 4.34
N CYS A 59 -0.72 5.28 4.35
CA CYS A 59 -0.81 6.73 4.26
C CYS A 59 -0.16 7.25 2.98
N LEU A 60 -0.91 8.04 2.22
CA LEU A 60 -0.35 8.82 1.12
C LEU A 60 0.29 10.06 1.71
N VAL A 61 1.60 10.20 1.48
CA VAL A 61 2.38 11.31 2.03
C VAL A 61 2.58 12.37 0.96
N GLN A 62 2.23 13.59 1.32
CA GLN A 62 2.48 14.80 0.57
C GLN A 62 3.92 15.25 0.80
N VAL A 63 4.70 15.31 -0.26
CA VAL A 63 6.11 15.71 -0.21
C VAL A 63 6.28 17.01 -0.97
N ASP A 64 6.73 18.06 -0.29
CA ASP A 64 7.06 19.32 -0.94
C ASP A 64 8.22 19.09 -1.93
N PRO A 65 8.02 19.32 -3.24
CA PRO A 65 9.07 19.14 -4.23
C PRO A 65 10.29 20.04 -4.00
N LYS A 66 10.12 21.17 -3.29
CA LYS A 66 11.22 22.08 -2.94
C LYS A 66 11.89 21.74 -1.59
N GLY A 67 11.31 20.83 -0.81
CA GLY A 67 11.82 20.41 0.50
C GLY A 67 11.87 21.52 1.55
N ALA A 68 11.06 22.57 1.39
CA ALA A 68 10.97 23.67 2.35
C ALA A 68 9.99 23.37 3.50
N LEU A 69 8.97 22.57 3.22
CA LEU A 69 7.96 22.14 4.18
C LEU A 69 8.16 20.67 4.60
N PRO A 70 7.77 20.30 5.83
CA PRO A 70 7.79 18.91 6.27
C PRO A 70 6.85 18.04 5.44
N ASP A 71 7.15 16.74 5.40
CA ASP A 71 6.29 15.73 4.78
C ASP A 71 5.03 15.56 5.65
N GLU A 72 3.85 15.74 5.06
CA GLU A 72 2.55 15.64 5.75
C GLU A 72 1.72 14.50 5.18
N ASP A 73 0.91 13.85 6.02
CA ASP A 73 0.00 12.80 5.58
C ASP A 73 -1.21 13.43 4.89
N ALA A 74 -1.34 13.23 3.58
CA ALA A 74 -2.48 13.74 2.81
C ALA A 74 -3.76 12.98 3.16
N VAL A 75 -3.65 11.65 3.22
CA VAL A 75 -4.74 10.76 3.62
C VAL A 75 -4.17 9.45 4.15
N CYS A 76 -4.80 8.93 5.20
CA CYS A 76 -4.47 7.64 5.79
C CYS A 76 -5.70 6.74 5.76
N PHE A 77 -5.50 5.51 5.29
CA PHE A 77 -6.51 4.47 5.28
C PHE A 77 -6.10 3.37 6.25
N ARG A 78 -7.06 2.83 7.01
CA ARG A 78 -6.83 1.56 7.70
C ARG A 78 -6.61 0.49 6.65
N TYR A 79 -5.59 -0.33 6.81
CA TYR A 79 -5.23 -1.37 5.84
C TYR A 79 -6.44 -2.25 5.53
N LYS A 80 -7.18 -2.66 6.57
CA LYS A 80 -8.39 -3.49 6.48
C LYS A 80 -9.50 -2.90 5.60
N ASP A 81 -9.62 -1.58 5.56
CA ASP A 81 -10.69 -0.92 4.80
C ASP A 81 -10.38 -0.85 3.30
N VAL A 82 -9.12 -1.03 2.90
CA VAL A 82 -8.66 -0.93 1.50
C VAL A 82 -8.28 -2.28 0.90
N MET A 83 -8.38 -3.37 1.65
CA MET A 83 -8.03 -4.72 1.19
C MET A 83 -8.80 -5.12 -0.07
N ASP A 84 -10.12 -4.93 -0.08
CA ASP A 84 -10.98 -5.29 -1.22
C ASP A 84 -10.58 -4.51 -2.49
N VAL A 85 -10.35 -3.20 -2.34
CA VAL A 85 -9.93 -2.34 -3.46
C VAL A 85 -8.54 -2.75 -3.99
N MET A 86 -7.64 -3.16 -3.10
CA MET A 86 -6.30 -3.61 -3.48
C MET A 86 -6.30 -4.99 -4.14
N ASP A 87 -7.28 -5.85 -3.84
CA ASP A 87 -7.46 -7.13 -4.53
C ASP A 87 -7.96 -6.92 -5.96
N ASP A 88 -8.86 -5.96 -6.17
CA ASP A 88 -9.37 -5.60 -7.49
C ASP A 88 -8.34 -4.82 -8.34
N THR A 89 -7.32 -4.23 -7.69
CA THR A 89 -6.29 -3.45 -8.39
C THR A 89 -5.11 -4.32 -8.81
N GLN A 90 -4.89 -4.46 -10.12
CA GLN A 90 -3.78 -5.22 -10.68
C GLN A 90 -2.50 -4.37 -10.78
N TRP A 91 -1.39 -4.90 -10.23
CA TRP A 91 -0.05 -4.40 -10.43
C TRP A 91 0.58 -5.08 -11.65
N ARG A 92 0.85 -4.30 -12.70
CA ARG A 92 1.56 -4.77 -13.89
C ARG A 92 3.03 -4.39 -13.84
N ASN A 93 3.92 -5.40 -13.84
CA ASN A 93 5.35 -5.17 -13.95
C ASN A 93 5.75 -4.95 -15.42
N ARG A 94 6.30 -3.77 -15.76
CA ARG A 94 6.74 -3.48 -17.14
C ARG A 94 7.89 -4.36 -17.62
N ALA A 95 8.67 -4.94 -16.71
CA ALA A 95 9.82 -5.76 -17.03
C ALA A 95 9.51 -7.27 -17.10
N ASN A 96 8.34 -7.69 -16.58
CA ASN A 96 7.88 -9.08 -16.61
C ASN A 96 6.36 -9.10 -16.77
N ASP A 97 5.89 -9.47 -17.96
CA ASP A 97 4.47 -9.54 -18.32
C ASP A 97 3.87 -10.95 -18.20
N ALA A 98 4.61 -11.90 -17.61
CA ALA A 98 4.16 -13.28 -17.49
C ALA A 98 3.03 -13.50 -16.46
N GLU A 99 2.91 -12.61 -15.47
CA GLU A 99 1.92 -12.71 -14.40
C GLU A 99 1.57 -11.31 -13.87
N ASP A 100 0.27 -11.00 -13.87
CA ASP A 100 -0.27 -9.84 -13.15
C ASP A 100 -0.57 -10.27 -11.71
N ARG A 101 -0.25 -9.41 -10.74
CA ARG A 101 -0.49 -9.67 -9.30
C ARG A 101 -1.34 -8.55 -8.72
N SER A 102 -2.13 -8.84 -7.69
CA SER A 102 -2.89 -7.78 -7.03
C SER A 102 -1.97 -6.85 -6.24
N MET A 103 -2.38 -5.58 -6.08
CA MET A 103 -1.66 -4.62 -5.22
C MET A 103 -1.49 -5.16 -3.80
N ARG A 104 -2.51 -5.86 -3.29
CA ARG A 104 -2.49 -6.48 -1.97
C ARG A 104 -1.36 -7.49 -1.86
N GLU A 105 -1.26 -8.40 -2.82
CA GLU A 105 -0.22 -9.43 -2.83
C GLU A 105 1.18 -8.81 -2.87
N ILE A 106 1.39 -7.76 -3.67
CA ILE A 106 2.67 -7.03 -3.72
C ILE A 106 3.04 -6.46 -2.36
N ILE A 107 2.07 -5.87 -1.64
CA ILE A 107 2.30 -5.27 -0.33
C ILE A 107 2.56 -6.36 0.72
N GLU A 108 1.73 -7.41 0.79
CA GLU A 108 1.88 -8.52 1.75
C GLU A 108 3.20 -9.28 1.56
N LEU A 109 3.61 -9.52 0.30
CA LEU A 109 4.91 -10.11 -0.04
C LEU A 109 6.08 -9.13 0.10
N ARG A 110 5.84 -7.89 0.55
CA ARG A 110 6.83 -6.83 0.72
C ARG A 110 7.66 -6.58 -0.54
N ARG A 111 7.05 -6.66 -1.72
CA ARG A 111 7.69 -6.41 -3.01
C ARG A 111 7.81 -4.92 -3.32
N PHE A 112 8.40 -4.19 -2.37
CA PHE A 112 8.70 -2.77 -2.48
C PHE A 112 10.00 -2.47 -1.74
N TYR A 113 10.58 -1.32 -2.05
CA TYR A 113 11.72 -0.79 -1.31
C TYR A 113 11.28 0.45 -0.54
N GLY A 114 11.81 0.61 0.67
CA GLY A 114 11.54 1.75 1.52
C GLY A 114 12.59 1.89 2.62
N TYR A 115 12.52 3.00 3.33
CA TYR A 115 13.37 3.29 4.48
C TYR A 115 12.52 3.35 5.75
N VAL A 116 13.11 2.97 6.87
CA VAL A 116 12.46 3.07 8.18
C VAL A 116 12.41 4.54 8.59
N THR A 117 11.19 5.09 8.69
CA THR A 117 10.99 6.49 9.09
C THR A 117 10.78 6.63 10.58
N VAL A 118 10.03 5.72 11.21
CA VAL A 118 9.70 5.79 12.64
C VAL A 118 9.76 4.39 13.25
N VAL A 119 10.35 4.26 14.44
CA VAL A 119 10.33 3.03 15.25
C VAL A 119 9.89 3.39 16.66
N SER A 120 8.80 2.80 17.14
CA SER A 120 8.28 3.00 18.50
C SER A 120 8.14 4.48 18.92
N GLY A 121 7.75 5.34 17.98
CA GLY A 121 7.57 6.79 18.19
C GLY A 121 8.83 7.65 17.98
N GLU A 122 9.99 7.04 17.69
CA GLU A 122 11.22 7.78 17.42
C GLU A 122 11.49 7.89 15.91
N GLU A 123 11.56 9.13 15.43
CA GLU A 123 11.71 9.46 14.01
C GLU A 123 13.17 9.42 13.53
N SER A 124 13.36 9.03 12.27
CA SER A 124 14.63 9.10 11.55
C SER A 124 14.60 10.29 10.61
N ARG A 125 15.51 11.24 10.83
CA ARG A 125 15.54 12.49 10.04
C ARG A 125 16.48 12.41 8.85
N THR A 126 17.40 11.45 8.87
CA THR A 126 18.38 11.24 7.82
C THR A 126 18.37 9.79 7.33
N LEU A 127 18.83 9.57 6.09
CA LEU A 127 18.94 8.23 5.52
C LEU A 127 19.92 7.34 6.31
N ASN A 128 21.00 7.92 6.85
CA ASN A 128 21.95 7.20 7.68
C ASN A 128 21.33 6.73 8.99
N GLU A 129 20.48 7.55 9.61
CA GLU A 129 19.73 7.15 10.82
C GLU A 129 18.70 6.06 10.52
N ALA A 130 18.00 6.18 9.38
CA ALA A 130 17.03 5.17 8.94
C ALA A 130 17.72 3.81 8.71
N GLU A 131 18.89 3.81 8.07
CA GLU A 131 19.67 2.58 7.83
C GLU A 131 20.21 1.99 9.14
N ARG A 132 20.72 2.84 10.05
CA ARG A 132 21.15 2.39 11.38
C ARG A 132 19.99 1.73 12.14
N ARG A 133 18.79 2.31 12.09
CA ARG A 133 17.58 1.73 12.70
C ARG A 133 17.21 0.40 12.09
N ARG A 134 17.25 0.30 10.75
CA ARG A 134 17.03 -0.97 10.04
C ARG A 134 17.98 -2.05 10.58
N GLN A 135 19.26 -1.72 10.73
CA GLN A 135 20.26 -2.64 11.28
C GLN A 135 19.94 -3.04 12.73
N GLN A 136 19.59 -2.08 13.59
CA GLN A 136 19.21 -2.35 14.98
C GLN A 136 17.99 -3.27 15.10
N MET A 137 17.00 -3.13 14.19
CA MET A 137 15.83 -4.01 14.15
C MET A 137 16.22 -5.44 13.77
N ILE A 138 17.13 -5.61 12.81
CA ILE A 138 17.64 -6.92 12.40
C ILE A 138 18.43 -7.57 13.54
N GLU A 139 19.26 -6.81 14.24
CA GLU A 139 20.00 -7.30 15.40
C GLU A 139 19.05 -7.69 16.54
N PHE A 140 18.03 -6.88 16.83
CA PHE A 140 17.01 -7.20 17.81
C PHE A 140 16.27 -8.49 17.45
N GLU A 141 15.88 -8.63 16.17
CA GLU A 141 15.28 -9.86 15.66
C GLU A 141 16.21 -11.05 15.85
N HIS A 142 17.47 -10.96 15.44
CA HIS A 142 18.45 -12.02 15.66
C HIS A 142 18.54 -12.43 17.13
N HIS A 143 18.55 -11.47 18.06
CA HIS A 143 18.55 -11.78 19.49
C HIS A 143 17.31 -12.57 19.91
N LEU A 144 16.11 -12.25 19.39
CA LEU A 144 14.88 -13.00 19.69
C LEU A 144 14.95 -14.47 19.26
N TRP A 145 15.72 -14.78 18.22
CA TRP A 145 15.88 -16.14 17.68
C TRP A 145 16.95 -16.98 18.38
N THR A 146 17.91 -16.34 19.05
CA THR A 146 19.04 -17.05 19.67
C THR A 146 18.81 -17.57 21.10
N PHE A 147 17.65 -17.28 21.71
CA PHE A 147 17.32 -17.69 23.08
C PHE A 147 16.38 -18.89 23.15
#